data_AF-U5F5Z2-F1
#
_entry.id   AF-U5F5Z2-F1
#
_cell.length_a   1.000
_cell.length_b   1.000
_cell.length_c   1.000
_cell.angle_alpha   90.00
_cell.angle_beta   90.00
_cell.angle_gamma   90.00
#
_symmetry.space_group_name_H-M   'P 1'
#
loop_
_entity.id
_entity.type
_entity.pdbx_description
1 polymer ?
#
loop_
_entity_poly.entity_id
_entity_poly.type
_entity_poly.pdbx_seq_one_letter_code
_entity_poly.pdbx_strand_id
1 'polypeptide(L)'
;MLFQTTKKQEDLRKKVREFAESEVKPIAFLLDKENEFPSEAIAKFADMGMMGLPYPKEYGGAGADVLSYAIAVEELSRVDGGTGVILSAHVSLGSYPIFAFGNEEQKQKYLTPLAKGEKLGAFGLTEPNAGSDAGGTETTAVLEGDHYILNGGKIFITNAPVADTYVVFASTNPDAGTHGISAFIVEKGWEGFTFGDHYDKMGIRSSSTAELIFNNVKVPKENLLGKEGQGFKIAMATLDGGRIGIAAQALGIAQGAYEHALEYAKERIQFGKPIAQQQAISFKLADMATKLRCARFLVYSAAELKEAHEPYGMESAMAKQYTSDICLEVVNDALQIFGGSGYLKGMEVERAYRDAKICTIYEGTNEIQRVVIASHIIGKMKKDGKAKRKKTSITGERKKMIFRDGTPKEQVAKLVEALKKDGYDFSVGIAMDTPIVDAERVISAGKGIGAKENMKLIEEAAKSLGAAIGSSRPVAETLKYVPLNRYVGMSGQKFSGNLYVACGISGAGQHLKGIKDATTIVAINNNPNAPIFKNADYGIVGDLMEILPLLAEALDTGVKQPAPPMKKMKRPFIKKEGPSYKRYICSGCGYEYDMEIGDPASDVPAGTAFDKLPEEWICPECGEEKENFIEIE
;
A
#
# COMPACT_ATOMS: atom_id res chain seq x y z
N MET A 1 -33.41 -25.73 2.04
CA MET A 1 -32.10 -26.22 1.56
C MET A 1 -31.34 -26.81 2.73
N LEU A 2 -30.67 -27.94 2.54
CA LEU A 2 -29.77 -28.54 3.52
C LEU A 2 -28.34 -28.16 3.11
N PHE A 3 -27.68 -27.31 3.89
CA PHE A 3 -26.34 -26.83 3.56
C PHE A 3 -25.29 -27.78 4.15
N GLN A 4 -24.70 -28.59 3.29
CA GLN A 4 -23.67 -29.58 3.64
C GLN A 4 -22.54 -29.52 2.61
N THR A 5 -21.32 -29.50 3.11
CA THR A 5 -20.11 -29.73 2.32
C THR A 5 -20.10 -31.16 1.78
N THR A 6 -19.46 -31.35 0.63
CA THR A 6 -19.31 -32.67 0.02
C THR A 6 -18.28 -33.52 0.77
N LYS A 7 -18.32 -34.84 0.58
CA LYS A 7 -17.29 -35.73 1.15
C LYS A 7 -15.87 -35.32 0.74
N LYS A 8 -15.66 -34.90 -0.52
CA LYS A 8 -14.36 -34.43 -1.01
C LYS A 8 -13.88 -33.18 -0.27
N GLN A 9 -14.78 -32.24 0.00
CA GLN A 9 -14.48 -31.02 0.75
C GLN A 9 -14.12 -31.35 2.20
N GLU A 10 -14.80 -32.30 2.84
CA GLU A 10 -14.48 -32.73 4.22
C GLU A 10 -13.18 -33.56 4.30
N ASP A 11 -12.91 -34.42 3.31
CA ASP A 11 -11.63 -35.13 3.22
C ASP A 11 -10.46 -34.15 3.05
N LEU A 12 -10.65 -33.09 2.24
CA LEU A 12 -9.67 -32.00 2.11
C LEU A 12 -9.52 -31.22 3.43
N ARG A 13 -10.63 -30.84 4.07
CA ARG A 13 -10.62 -30.14 5.37
C ARG A 13 -9.75 -30.89 6.38
N LYS A 14 -9.98 -32.21 6.50
CA LYS A 14 -9.21 -33.08 7.39
C LYS A 14 -7.71 -33.05 7.05
N LYS A 15 -7.36 -33.21 5.77
CA LYS A 15 -5.96 -33.19 5.31
C LYS A 15 -5.26 -31.86 5.60
N VAL A 16 -5.92 -30.73 5.35
CA VAL A 16 -5.34 -29.39 5.62
C VAL A 16 -5.27 -29.12 7.12
N ARG A 17 -6.27 -29.55 7.90
CA ARG A 17 -6.25 -29.44 9.36
C ARG A 17 -5.09 -30.22 9.98
N GLU A 18 -4.87 -31.46 9.55
CA GLU A 18 -3.75 -32.30 10.01
C GLU A 18 -2.41 -31.63 9.70
N PHE A 19 -2.25 -31.06 8.51
CA PHE A 19 -1.08 -30.28 8.14
C PHE A 19 -0.91 -29.03 9.03
N ALA A 20 -1.95 -28.23 9.20
CA ALA A 20 -1.88 -27.01 10.01
C ALA A 20 -1.49 -27.32 11.48
N GLU A 21 -2.04 -28.38 12.06
CA GLU A 21 -1.71 -28.80 13.43
C GLU A 21 -0.29 -29.37 13.57
N SER A 22 0.21 -30.10 12.58
CA SER A 22 1.51 -30.79 12.66
C SER A 22 2.69 -29.94 12.19
N GLU A 23 2.50 -29.08 11.19
CA GLU A 23 3.58 -28.36 10.51
C GLU A 23 3.57 -26.84 10.80
N VAL A 24 2.41 -26.25 11.05
CA VAL A 24 2.27 -24.80 11.26
C VAL A 24 2.22 -24.45 12.74
N LYS A 25 1.35 -25.12 13.51
CA LYS A 25 1.13 -24.82 14.93
C LYS A 25 2.40 -24.85 15.79
N PRO A 26 3.33 -25.82 15.63
CA PRO A 26 4.53 -25.87 16.47
C PRO A 26 5.47 -24.66 16.30
N ILE A 27 5.42 -23.99 15.14
CA ILE A 27 6.32 -22.88 14.79
C ILE A 27 5.63 -21.51 14.83
N ALA A 28 4.30 -21.45 14.89
CA ALA A 28 3.52 -20.23 14.75
C ALA A 28 3.91 -19.12 15.76
N PHE A 29 4.17 -19.48 17.02
CA PHE A 29 4.64 -18.49 18.01
C PHE A 29 6.00 -17.89 17.66
N LEU A 30 6.94 -18.72 17.19
CA LEU A 30 8.28 -18.25 16.82
C LEU A 30 8.21 -17.34 15.60
N LEU A 31 7.45 -17.73 14.57
CA LEU A 31 7.24 -16.93 13.37
C LEU A 31 6.62 -15.57 13.68
N ASP A 32 5.61 -15.54 14.57
CA ASP A 32 5.00 -14.28 15.01
C ASP A 32 5.99 -13.40 15.76
N LYS A 33 6.73 -13.98 16.71
CA LYS A 33 7.70 -13.23 17.52
C LYS A 33 8.81 -12.63 16.67
N GLU A 34 9.40 -13.42 15.78
CA GLU A 34 10.57 -13.04 14.98
C GLU A 34 10.18 -12.36 13.64
N ASN A 35 8.88 -12.29 13.31
CA ASN A 35 8.36 -11.69 12.06
C ASN A 35 8.92 -12.38 10.81
N GLU A 36 8.88 -13.71 10.78
CA GLU A 36 9.51 -14.55 9.77
C GLU A 36 8.51 -15.31 8.89
N PHE A 37 8.88 -15.54 7.63
CA PHE A 37 8.06 -16.29 6.66
C PHE A 37 8.25 -17.82 6.82
N PRO A 38 7.16 -18.62 6.86
CA PRO A 38 7.21 -20.08 7.07
C PRO A 38 7.66 -20.87 5.83
N SER A 39 8.87 -20.62 5.33
CA SER A 39 9.35 -21.17 4.05
C SER A 39 9.24 -22.70 3.95
N GLU A 40 9.67 -23.42 4.98
CA GLU A 40 9.63 -24.89 4.99
C GLU A 40 8.21 -25.44 5.00
N ALA A 41 7.30 -24.85 5.79
CA ALA A 41 5.91 -25.28 5.82
C ALA A 41 5.23 -24.99 4.47
N ILE A 42 5.48 -23.82 3.86
CA ILE A 42 4.93 -23.49 2.54
C ILE A 42 5.44 -24.46 1.46
N ALA A 43 6.72 -24.85 1.50
CA ALA A 43 7.27 -25.86 0.60
C ALA A 43 6.58 -27.23 0.76
N LYS A 44 6.40 -27.71 2.00
CA LYS A 44 5.66 -28.95 2.26
C LYS A 44 4.19 -28.87 1.79
N PHE A 45 3.56 -27.71 1.96
CA PHE A 45 2.19 -27.47 1.50
C PHE A 45 2.09 -27.47 -0.04
N ALA A 46 3.11 -26.95 -0.72
CA ALA A 46 3.26 -27.04 -2.17
C ALA A 46 3.42 -28.50 -2.63
N ASP A 47 4.28 -29.30 -1.97
CA ASP A 47 4.46 -30.73 -2.27
C ASP A 47 3.16 -31.54 -2.13
N MET A 48 2.24 -31.09 -1.27
CA MET A 48 0.90 -31.68 -1.13
C MET A 48 -0.07 -31.33 -2.26
N GLY A 49 0.35 -30.49 -3.22
CA GLY A 49 -0.45 -30.00 -4.35
C GLY A 49 -1.46 -28.91 -3.98
N MET A 50 -1.23 -28.18 -2.87
CA MET A 50 -2.25 -27.27 -2.31
C MET A 50 -2.16 -25.82 -2.80
N MET A 51 -1.05 -25.45 -3.44
CA MET A 51 -0.84 -24.06 -3.90
C MET A 51 -1.67 -23.72 -5.13
N GLY A 52 -2.02 -24.70 -5.96
CA GLY A 52 -2.90 -24.53 -7.12
C GLY A 52 -4.28 -25.16 -6.97
N LEU A 53 -4.85 -25.17 -5.76
CA LEU A 53 -6.11 -25.87 -5.45
C LEU A 53 -7.23 -25.65 -6.48
N PRO A 54 -7.65 -24.41 -6.80
CA PRO A 54 -8.76 -24.18 -7.70
C PRO A 54 -8.39 -24.27 -9.19
N TYR A 55 -7.11 -24.43 -9.54
CA TYR A 55 -6.68 -24.37 -10.92
C TYR A 55 -6.78 -25.73 -11.62
N PRO A 56 -7.10 -25.75 -12.92
CA PRO A 56 -7.18 -26.98 -13.70
C PRO A 56 -5.87 -27.79 -13.69
N LYS A 57 -6.03 -29.11 -13.81
CA LYS A 57 -4.90 -30.06 -13.85
C LYS A 57 -3.95 -29.84 -15.03
N GLU A 58 -4.44 -29.31 -16.14
CA GLU A 58 -3.61 -29.00 -17.32
C GLU A 58 -2.53 -27.94 -17.02
N TYR A 59 -2.77 -27.06 -16.03
CA TYR A 59 -1.78 -26.10 -15.53
C TYR A 59 -1.09 -26.59 -14.26
N GLY A 60 -1.21 -27.88 -13.90
CA GLY A 60 -0.61 -28.44 -12.69
C GLY A 60 -1.34 -28.13 -11.38
N GLY A 61 -2.56 -27.57 -11.43
CA GLY A 61 -3.41 -27.39 -10.25
C GLY A 61 -4.14 -28.66 -9.82
N ALA A 62 -4.84 -28.59 -8.68
CA ALA A 62 -5.56 -29.74 -8.14
C ALA A 62 -6.94 -29.98 -8.80
N GLY A 63 -7.50 -28.95 -9.44
CA GLY A 63 -8.84 -28.95 -10.01
C GLY A 63 -9.94 -29.10 -8.95
N ALA A 64 -9.73 -28.56 -7.75
CA ALA A 64 -10.73 -28.48 -6.70
C ALA A 64 -11.64 -27.25 -6.90
N ASP A 65 -12.80 -27.23 -6.25
CA ASP A 65 -13.73 -26.10 -6.34
C ASP A 65 -13.27 -24.90 -5.49
N VAL A 66 -13.84 -23.72 -5.73
CA VAL A 66 -13.55 -22.50 -4.95
C VAL A 66 -13.87 -22.69 -3.46
N LEU A 67 -14.88 -23.49 -3.14
CA LEU A 67 -15.24 -23.80 -1.75
C LEU A 67 -14.13 -24.61 -1.03
N SER A 68 -13.51 -25.56 -1.72
CA SER A 68 -12.35 -26.32 -1.24
C SER A 68 -11.15 -25.40 -0.98
N TYR A 69 -10.93 -24.41 -1.85
CA TYR A 69 -9.95 -23.35 -1.61
C TYR A 69 -10.27 -22.55 -0.34
N ALA A 70 -11.52 -22.10 -0.16
CA ALA A 70 -11.93 -21.37 1.04
C ALA A 70 -11.74 -22.21 2.32
N ILE A 71 -12.05 -23.51 2.27
CA ILE A 71 -11.81 -24.45 3.38
C ILE A 71 -10.31 -24.54 3.71
N ALA A 72 -9.43 -24.61 2.70
CA ALA A 72 -7.99 -24.66 2.95
C ALA A 72 -7.47 -23.38 3.64
N VAL A 73 -7.93 -22.20 3.19
CA VAL A 73 -7.59 -20.92 3.84
C VAL A 73 -8.12 -20.87 5.27
N GLU A 74 -9.37 -21.31 5.50
CA GLU A 74 -9.98 -21.37 6.84
C GLU A 74 -9.16 -22.25 7.80
N GLU A 75 -8.81 -23.47 7.38
CA GLU A 75 -8.12 -24.44 8.24
C GLU A 75 -6.67 -24.03 8.55
N LEU A 76 -5.97 -23.39 7.61
CA LEU A 76 -4.65 -22.79 7.89
C LEU A 76 -4.78 -21.61 8.86
N SER A 77 -5.73 -20.71 8.62
CA SER A 77 -5.94 -19.50 9.43
C SER A 77 -6.47 -19.78 10.83
N ARG A 78 -7.08 -20.96 11.03
CA ARG A 78 -7.45 -21.49 12.35
C ARG A 78 -6.25 -21.66 13.26
N VAL A 79 -5.09 -21.94 12.69
CA VAL A 79 -3.81 -22.06 13.42
C VAL A 79 -3.03 -20.76 13.31
N ASP A 80 -2.82 -20.23 12.11
CA ASP A 80 -2.00 -19.03 11.90
C ASP A 80 -2.55 -18.16 10.77
N GLY A 81 -2.98 -16.94 11.12
CA GLY A 81 -3.61 -16.01 10.18
C GLY A 81 -2.66 -15.59 9.05
N GLY A 82 -1.34 -15.52 9.32
CA GLY A 82 -0.35 -15.18 8.30
C GLY A 82 -0.14 -16.31 7.27
N THR A 83 -0.06 -17.56 7.71
CA THR A 83 0.01 -18.73 6.80
C THR A 83 -1.22 -18.82 5.90
N GLY A 84 -2.40 -18.57 6.44
CA GLY A 84 -3.63 -18.52 5.65
C GLY A 84 -3.62 -17.43 4.56
N VAL A 85 -3.15 -16.22 4.87
CA VAL A 85 -3.09 -15.14 3.86
C VAL A 85 -1.99 -15.37 2.82
N ILE A 86 -0.93 -16.11 3.12
CA ILE A 86 0.09 -16.49 2.11
C ILE A 86 -0.58 -17.28 0.98
N LEU A 87 -1.37 -18.30 1.32
CA LEU A 87 -2.15 -19.06 0.36
C LEU A 87 -3.16 -18.17 -0.37
N SER A 88 -3.92 -17.35 0.38
CA SER A 88 -4.95 -16.49 -0.20
C SER A 88 -4.36 -15.52 -1.22
N ALA A 89 -3.28 -14.82 -0.89
CA ALA A 89 -2.62 -13.87 -1.77
C ALA A 89 -2.01 -14.58 -3.00
N HIS A 90 -1.38 -15.74 -2.80
CA HIS A 90 -0.81 -16.51 -3.92
C HIS A 90 -1.89 -16.96 -4.91
N VAL A 91 -2.98 -17.57 -4.43
CA VAL A 91 -4.04 -18.11 -5.28
C VAL A 91 -4.91 -16.98 -5.82
N SER A 92 -5.66 -16.29 -4.96
CA SER A 92 -6.73 -15.41 -5.39
C SER A 92 -6.25 -14.09 -5.98
N LEU A 93 -5.03 -13.63 -5.65
CA LEU A 93 -4.50 -12.35 -6.13
C LEU A 93 -3.36 -12.51 -7.13
N GLY A 94 -2.37 -13.36 -6.86
CA GLY A 94 -1.21 -13.55 -7.73
C GLY A 94 -1.51 -14.42 -8.95
N SER A 95 -2.23 -15.53 -8.76
CA SER A 95 -2.43 -16.55 -9.79
C SER A 95 -3.73 -16.35 -10.58
N TYR A 96 -4.83 -15.97 -9.91
CA TYR A 96 -6.13 -15.79 -10.55
C TYR A 96 -6.16 -14.82 -11.74
N PRO A 97 -5.59 -13.59 -11.68
CA PRO A 97 -5.65 -12.69 -12.82
C PRO A 97 -4.94 -13.28 -14.05
N ILE A 98 -3.87 -14.04 -13.86
CA ILE A 98 -3.17 -14.75 -14.95
C ILE A 98 -4.07 -15.85 -15.53
N PHE A 99 -4.72 -16.64 -14.67
CA PHE A 99 -5.67 -17.66 -15.11
C PHE A 99 -6.86 -17.08 -15.89
N ALA A 100 -7.44 -15.99 -15.39
CA ALA A 100 -8.68 -15.42 -15.93
C ALA A 100 -8.46 -14.55 -17.18
N PHE A 101 -7.33 -13.83 -17.25
CA PHE A 101 -7.10 -12.82 -18.28
C PHE A 101 -5.84 -13.06 -19.12
N GLY A 102 -5.02 -14.06 -18.76
CA GLY A 102 -3.85 -14.43 -19.51
C GLY A 102 -4.18 -15.14 -20.81
N ASN A 103 -3.36 -14.93 -21.83
CA ASN A 103 -3.36 -15.81 -23.00
C ASN A 103 -2.73 -17.17 -22.64
N GLU A 104 -2.78 -18.14 -23.57
CA GLU A 104 -2.28 -19.49 -23.29
C GLU A 104 -0.79 -19.52 -22.97
N GLU A 105 0.02 -18.75 -23.68
CA GLU A 105 1.48 -18.67 -23.46
C GLU A 105 1.81 -18.12 -22.06
N GLN A 106 1.08 -17.09 -21.61
CA GLN A 106 1.20 -16.53 -20.27
C GLN A 106 0.76 -17.53 -19.20
N LYS A 107 -0.31 -18.29 -19.42
CA LYS A 107 -0.74 -19.34 -18.47
C LYS A 107 0.32 -20.43 -18.35
N GLN A 108 0.83 -20.93 -19.46
CA GLN A 108 1.87 -21.96 -19.45
C GLN A 108 3.16 -21.46 -18.78
N LYS A 109 3.58 -20.22 -19.07
CA LYS A 109 4.81 -19.63 -18.52
C LYS A 109 4.69 -19.27 -17.04
N TYR A 110 3.56 -18.72 -16.61
CA TYR A 110 3.41 -18.11 -15.29
C TYR A 110 2.44 -18.84 -14.37
N LEU A 111 1.25 -19.21 -14.84
CA LEU A 111 0.27 -19.90 -14.01
C LEU A 111 0.75 -21.31 -13.63
N THR A 112 1.34 -22.05 -14.57
CA THR A 112 1.77 -23.44 -14.32
C THR A 112 2.75 -23.57 -13.14
N PRO A 113 3.87 -22.83 -13.07
CA PRO A 113 4.77 -22.93 -11.91
C PRO A 113 4.13 -22.42 -10.61
N LEU A 114 3.21 -21.44 -10.68
CA LEU A 114 2.44 -20.99 -9.53
C LEU A 114 1.50 -22.10 -9.00
N ALA A 115 0.71 -22.71 -9.88
CA ALA A 115 -0.25 -23.75 -9.51
C ALA A 115 0.42 -25.02 -8.97
N LYS A 116 1.62 -25.36 -9.46
CA LYS A 116 2.44 -26.43 -8.89
C LYS A 116 3.08 -26.09 -7.55
N GLY A 117 3.08 -24.81 -7.15
CA GLY A 117 3.77 -24.32 -5.96
C GLY A 117 5.29 -24.24 -6.09
N GLU A 118 5.83 -24.30 -7.31
CA GLU A 118 7.26 -24.11 -7.61
C GLU A 118 7.67 -22.64 -7.46
N LYS A 119 6.71 -21.72 -7.65
CA LYS A 119 6.87 -20.27 -7.51
C LYS A 119 5.75 -19.67 -6.66
N LEU A 120 6.03 -18.52 -6.06
CA LEU A 120 5.04 -17.74 -5.31
C LEU A 120 4.57 -16.52 -6.09
N GLY A 121 3.33 -16.11 -5.78
CA GLY A 121 2.60 -15.05 -6.47
C GLY A 121 2.30 -13.88 -5.53
N ALA A 122 2.34 -12.67 -6.07
CA ALA A 122 2.00 -11.43 -5.37
C ALA A 122 1.22 -10.45 -6.27
N PHE A 123 0.56 -9.48 -5.65
CA PHE A 123 -0.35 -8.56 -6.32
C PHE A 123 -0.05 -7.11 -5.93
N GLY A 124 0.42 -6.31 -6.89
CA GLY A 124 0.90 -4.94 -6.71
C GLY A 124 -0.08 -3.89 -7.20
N LEU A 125 -1.04 -3.49 -6.37
CA LEU A 125 -2.02 -2.44 -6.69
C LEU A 125 -1.79 -1.16 -5.88
N THR A 126 -1.73 -1.29 -4.56
CA THR A 126 -1.74 -0.20 -3.58
C THR A 126 -0.50 0.69 -3.67
N GLU A 127 -0.70 2.01 -3.54
CA GLU A 127 0.34 3.02 -3.48
C GLU A 127 0.14 3.96 -2.28
N PRO A 128 1.14 4.76 -1.87
CA PRO A 128 1.02 5.69 -0.74
C PRO A 128 -0.16 6.68 -0.86
N ASN A 129 -0.54 7.04 -2.08
CA ASN A 129 -1.64 7.96 -2.41
C ASN A 129 -2.95 7.23 -2.78
N ALA A 130 -2.90 5.92 -3.06
CA ALA A 130 -3.97 5.12 -3.65
C ALA A 130 -4.12 3.76 -2.92
N GLY A 131 -4.95 3.75 -1.88
CA GLY A 131 -5.43 2.54 -1.20
C GLY A 131 -6.87 2.23 -1.59
N SER A 132 -7.83 2.73 -0.79
CA SER A 132 -9.26 2.63 -1.12
C SER A 132 -9.62 3.27 -2.46
N ASP A 133 -8.91 4.33 -2.84
CA ASP A 133 -9.00 4.99 -4.15
C ASP A 133 -8.01 4.33 -5.14
N ALA A 134 -8.22 3.04 -5.43
CA ALA A 134 -7.29 2.23 -6.21
C ALA A 134 -7.08 2.74 -7.66
N GLY A 135 -8.01 3.55 -8.17
CA GLY A 135 -7.89 4.18 -9.49
C GLY A 135 -6.87 5.33 -9.55
N GLY A 136 -6.34 5.78 -8.40
CA GLY A 136 -5.37 6.87 -8.32
C GLY A 136 -3.91 6.46 -8.46
N THR A 137 -3.62 5.34 -9.14
CA THR A 137 -2.24 4.84 -9.30
C THR A 137 -1.36 5.86 -10.04
N GLU A 138 -0.16 6.12 -9.52
CA GLU A 138 0.86 6.99 -10.09
C GLU A 138 2.06 6.21 -10.66
N THR A 139 2.14 4.90 -10.43
CA THR A 139 3.08 4.03 -11.16
C THR A 139 2.75 4.09 -12.65
N THR A 140 3.76 4.30 -13.49
CA THR A 140 3.63 4.47 -14.94
C THR A 140 4.21 3.28 -15.69
N ALA A 141 3.69 3.03 -16.89
CA ALA A 141 4.23 2.09 -17.85
C ALA A 141 4.22 2.75 -19.23
N VAL A 142 5.40 3.00 -19.80
CA VAL A 142 5.55 3.65 -21.12
C VAL A 142 6.04 2.63 -22.13
N LEU A 143 5.34 2.48 -23.26
CA LEU A 143 5.74 1.55 -24.32
C LEU A 143 6.94 2.11 -25.10
N GLU A 144 8.04 1.36 -25.11
CA GLU A 144 9.27 1.64 -25.86
C GLU A 144 9.62 0.45 -26.75
N GLY A 145 9.15 0.46 -28.00
CA GLY A 145 9.40 -0.61 -28.96
C GLY A 145 8.68 -1.91 -28.58
N ASP A 146 9.43 -2.90 -28.12
CA ASP A 146 8.98 -4.26 -27.78
C ASP A 146 8.76 -4.49 -26.27
N HIS A 147 8.92 -3.45 -25.45
CA HIS A 147 8.75 -3.54 -24.00
C HIS A 147 8.16 -2.26 -23.41
N TYR A 148 7.66 -2.35 -22.19
CA TYR A 148 7.25 -1.24 -21.35
C TYR A 148 8.35 -0.89 -20.35
N ILE A 149 8.54 0.39 -20.09
CA ILE A 149 9.34 0.90 -18.99
C ILE A 149 8.40 1.22 -17.82
N LEU A 150 8.51 0.44 -16.75
CA LEU A 150 7.77 0.68 -15.51
C LEU A 150 8.58 1.54 -14.52
N ASN A 151 7.93 2.58 -14.00
CA ASN A 151 8.48 3.47 -12.98
C ASN A 151 7.45 3.78 -11.90
N GLY A 152 7.84 3.64 -10.63
CA GLY A 152 6.99 3.93 -9.48
C GLY A 152 7.23 2.97 -8.33
N GLY A 153 6.18 2.70 -7.56
CA GLY A 153 6.28 1.76 -6.45
C GLY A 153 4.91 1.39 -5.88
N LYS A 154 4.86 0.21 -5.27
CA LYS A 154 3.68 -0.31 -4.58
C LYS A 154 4.00 -0.52 -3.10
N ILE A 155 3.01 -0.39 -2.23
CA ILE A 155 3.18 -0.58 -0.78
C ILE A 155 2.20 -1.62 -0.26
N PHE A 156 2.54 -2.22 0.89
CA PHE A 156 1.72 -3.24 1.56
C PHE A 156 1.48 -4.48 0.71
N ILE A 157 2.48 -4.90 -0.07
CA ILE A 157 2.32 -6.04 -0.96
C ILE A 157 2.67 -7.33 -0.23
N THR A 158 1.65 -8.15 0.03
CA THR A 158 1.80 -9.49 0.61
C THR A 158 2.65 -10.37 -0.32
N ASN A 159 3.51 -11.19 0.28
CA ASN A 159 4.52 -12.03 -0.38
C ASN A 159 5.62 -11.26 -1.11
N ALA A 160 5.72 -9.93 -1.01
CA ALA A 160 6.58 -9.14 -1.89
C ALA A 160 8.03 -9.61 -2.02
N PRO A 161 8.84 -9.76 -0.95
CA PRO A 161 10.23 -10.18 -1.10
C PRO A 161 10.40 -11.67 -1.47
N VAL A 162 9.40 -12.50 -1.21
CA VAL A 162 9.48 -13.97 -1.33
C VAL A 162 8.79 -14.53 -2.58
N ALA A 163 7.91 -13.76 -3.21
CA ALA A 163 7.27 -14.11 -4.47
C ALA A 163 8.26 -14.09 -5.63
N ASP A 164 7.88 -14.76 -6.72
CA ASP A 164 8.65 -14.83 -7.96
C ASP A 164 7.92 -14.11 -9.10
N THR A 165 6.58 -14.11 -9.05
CA THR A 165 5.70 -13.53 -10.08
C THR A 165 4.74 -12.53 -9.45
N TYR A 166 4.62 -11.37 -10.08
CA TYR A 166 3.82 -10.25 -9.58
C TYR A 166 2.85 -9.78 -10.65
N VAL A 167 1.58 -9.64 -10.30
CA VAL A 167 0.63 -8.89 -11.13
C VAL A 167 0.59 -7.45 -10.64
N VAL A 168 1.09 -6.53 -11.45
CA VAL A 168 1.28 -5.11 -11.11
C VAL A 168 0.37 -4.24 -11.97
N PHE A 169 -0.23 -3.22 -11.37
CA PHE A 169 -1.09 -2.26 -12.07
C PHE A 169 -0.37 -0.93 -12.23
N ALA A 170 -0.31 -0.42 -13.46
CA ALA A 170 0.36 0.83 -13.77
C ALA A 170 -0.44 1.61 -14.81
N SER A 171 -0.33 2.93 -14.78
CA SER A 171 -0.95 3.82 -15.74
C SER A 171 -0.14 3.83 -17.05
N THR A 172 -0.77 3.42 -18.14
CA THR A 172 -0.27 3.62 -19.51
C THR A 172 -0.82 4.92 -20.13
N ASN A 173 -1.89 5.49 -19.55
CA ASN A 173 -2.43 6.78 -19.94
C ASN A 173 -3.01 7.52 -18.70
N PRO A 174 -2.24 8.40 -18.04
CA PRO A 174 -2.70 9.11 -16.84
C PRO A 174 -3.98 9.93 -17.02
N ASP A 175 -4.23 10.45 -18.22
CA ASP A 175 -5.37 11.33 -18.51
C ASP A 175 -6.69 10.56 -18.69
N ALA A 176 -6.62 9.26 -18.99
CA ALA A 176 -7.78 8.39 -19.14
C ALA A 176 -8.34 7.84 -17.80
N GLY A 177 -7.78 8.26 -16.66
CA GLY A 177 -8.20 7.83 -15.33
C GLY A 177 -8.16 6.30 -15.19
N THR A 178 -9.25 5.68 -14.71
CA THR A 178 -9.32 4.22 -14.53
C THR A 178 -9.18 3.44 -15.84
N HIS A 179 -9.52 4.03 -16.98
CA HIS A 179 -9.36 3.41 -18.31
C HIS A 179 -7.93 3.53 -18.85
N GLY A 180 -7.07 4.26 -18.17
CA GLY A 180 -5.64 4.36 -18.47
C GLY A 180 -4.77 3.37 -17.72
N ILE A 181 -5.36 2.53 -16.85
CA ILE A 181 -4.65 1.58 -16.02
C ILE A 181 -4.54 0.24 -16.76
N SER A 182 -3.34 -0.31 -16.84
CA SER A 182 -3.03 -1.61 -17.43
C SER A 182 -2.45 -2.56 -16.37
N ALA A 183 -2.53 -3.87 -16.62
CA ALA A 183 -1.99 -4.91 -15.75
C ALA A 183 -0.78 -5.56 -16.41
N PHE A 184 0.26 -5.86 -15.63
CA PHE A 184 1.52 -6.42 -16.11
C PHE A 184 1.94 -7.60 -15.24
N ILE A 185 2.46 -8.65 -15.86
CA ILE A 185 3.16 -9.73 -15.16
C ILE A 185 4.64 -9.34 -15.06
N VAL A 186 5.16 -9.22 -13.84
CA VAL A 186 6.56 -8.86 -13.57
C VAL A 186 7.25 -10.02 -12.84
N GLU A 187 8.50 -10.31 -13.17
CA GLU A 187 9.28 -11.37 -12.52
C GLU A 187 10.34 -10.80 -11.59
N LYS A 188 10.55 -11.47 -10.45
CA LYS A 188 11.65 -11.17 -9.53
C LYS A 188 12.99 -11.30 -10.26
N GLY A 189 13.90 -10.38 -9.96
CA GLY A 189 15.26 -10.40 -10.50
C GLY A 189 15.44 -9.60 -11.80
N TRP A 190 14.37 -9.08 -12.40
CA TRP A 190 14.50 -8.12 -13.50
C TRP A 190 15.21 -6.85 -13.04
N GLU A 191 16.06 -6.30 -13.91
CA GLU A 191 16.84 -5.10 -13.64
C GLU A 191 15.91 -3.93 -13.27
N GLY A 192 16.27 -3.20 -12.22
CA GLY A 192 15.48 -2.07 -11.71
C GLY A 192 14.27 -2.45 -10.85
N PHE A 193 13.90 -3.74 -10.75
CA PHE A 193 12.82 -4.22 -9.90
C PHE A 193 13.36 -4.72 -8.55
N THR A 194 13.08 -3.96 -7.49
CA THR A 194 13.60 -4.22 -6.15
C THR A 194 12.49 -4.12 -5.10
N PHE A 195 12.83 -4.44 -3.84
CA PHE A 195 11.88 -4.50 -2.74
C PHE A 195 12.30 -3.59 -1.59
N GLY A 196 11.31 -3.03 -0.89
CA GLY A 196 11.54 -2.42 0.41
C GLY A 196 11.78 -3.47 1.50
N ASP A 197 12.08 -3.00 2.71
CA ASP A 197 12.17 -3.89 3.87
C ASP A 197 10.82 -4.53 4.20
N HIS A 198 10.88 -5.72 4.81
CA HIS A 198 9.70 -6.33 5.39
C HIS A 198 9.11 -5.45 6.52
N TYR A 199 7.83 -5.11 6.43
CA TYR A 199 7.15 -4.32 7.45
C TYR A 199 7.03 -5.07 8.78
N ASP A 200 7.28 -4.35 9.88
CA ASP A 200 6.99 -4.78 11.25
C ASP A 200 5.53 -4.45 11.59
N LYS A 201 4.68 -5.49 11.66
CA LYS A 201 3.21 -5.38 11.69
C LYS A 201 2.63 -5.74 13.07
N MET A 202 1.41 -5.27 13.34
CA MET A 202 0.66 -5.62 14.56
C MET A 202 0.38 -7.13 14.67
N GLY A 203 -0.10 -7.73 13.58
CA GLY A 203 -0.44 -9.15 13.47
C GLY A 203 -0.09 -9.68 12.09
N ILE A 204 -0.47 -10.93 11.82
CA ILE A 204 -0.11 -11.73 10.65
C ILE A 204 1.39 -11.66 10.35
N ARG A 205 2.20 -11.71 11.41
CA ARG A 205 3.65 -11.46 11.38
C ARG A 205 4.42 -12.58 10.68
N SER A 206 3.81 -13.76 10.53
CA SER A 206 4.31 -14.85 9.69
C SER A 206 4.15 -14.59 8.17
N SER A 207 3.38 -13.57 7.78
CA SER A 207 3.23 -13.18 6.36
C SER A 207 4.23 -12.09 5.98
N SER A 208 4.88 -12.28 4.84
CA SER A 208 5.78 -11.27 4.27
C SER A 208 4.98 -10.15 3.62
N THR A 209 5.40 -8.91 3.83
CA THR A 209 4.75 -7.69 3.30
C THR A 209 5.81 -6.62 3.12
N ALA A 210 5.95 -6.07 1.93
CA ALA A 210 6.96 -5.04 1.66
C ALA A 210 6.50 -4.09 0.54
N GLU A 211 7.38 -3.15 0.19
CA GLU A 211 7.24 -2.30 -0.99
C GLU A 211 7.75 -3.03 -2.23
N LEU A 212 7.13 -2.75 -3.38
CA LEU A 212 7.68 -3.03 -4.71
C LEU A 212 8.23 -1.72 -5.26
N ILE A 213 9.44 -1.72 -5.81
CA ILE A 213 10.10 -0.53 -6.33
C ILE A 213 10.46 -0.78 -7.79
N PHE A 214 9.98 0.09 -8.68
CA PHE A 214 10.23 0.02 -10.12
C PHE A 214 11.06 1.23 -10.54
N ASN A 215 12.27 0.98 -11.02
CA ASN A 215 13.15 1.99 -11.59
C ASN A 215 13.58 1.56 -12.99
N ASN A 216 12.93 2.11 -14.01
CA ASN A 216 13.14 1.75 -15.42
C ASN A 216 13.09 0.25 -15.69
N VAL A 217 12.13 -0.45 -15.08
CA VAL A 217 11.98 -1.90 -15.25
C VAL A 217 11.46 -2.18 -16.66
N LYS A 218 12.25 -2.92 -17.44
CA LYS A 218 11.89 -3.36 -18.78
C LYS A 218 10.97 -4.58 -18.70
N VAL A 219 9.68 -4.37 -18.95
CA VAL A 219 8.66 -5.41 -18.98
C VAL A 219 8.32 -5.73 -20.43
N PRO A 220 8.57 -6.95 -20.93
CA PRO A 220 8.25 -7.29 -22.32
C PRO A 220 6.79 -7.00 -22.69
N LYS A 221 6.52 -6.61 -23.94
CA LYS A 221 5.16 -6.26 -24.37
C LYS A 221 4.17 -7.42 -24.20
N GLU A 222 4.64 -8.65 -24.38
CA GLU A 222 3.89 -9.88 -24.15
C GLU A 222 3.52 -10.14 -22.68
N ASN A 223 4.09 -9.38 -21.74
CA ASN A 223 3.75 -9.44 -20.31
C ASN A 223 2.61 -8.50 -19.91
N LEU A 224 2.03 -7.75 -20.86
CA LEU A 224 0.74 -7.09 -20.69
C LEU A 224 -0.35 -8.16 -20.46
N LEU A 225 -1.03 -8.07 -19.32
CA LEU A 225 -2.11 -8.99 -18.96
C LEU A 225 -3.47 -8.41 -19.39
N GLY A 226 -4.15 -9.10 -20.28
CA GLY A 226 -5.35 -8.58 -20.94
C GLY A 226 -5.00 -7.53 -22.01
N LYS A 227 -5.79 -6.47 -22.12
CA LYS A 227 -5.51 -5.34 -23.03
C LYS A 227 -5.12 -4.09 -22.26
N GLU A 228 -4.40 -3.18 -22.92
CA GLU A 228 -4.14 -1.85 -22.39
C GLU A 228 -5.44 -1.17 -21.94
N GLY A 229 -5.41 -0.52 -20.78
CA GLY A 229 -6.57 0.15 -20.18
C GLY A 229 -7.57 -0.77 -19.47
N GLN A 230 -7.37 -2.09 -19.50
CA GLN A 230 -8.23 -3.05 -18.78
C GLN A 230 -7.78 -3.36 -17.35
N GLY A 231 -6.65 -2.82 -16.92
CA GLY A 231 -6.03 -3.12 -15.62
C GLY A 231 -6.97 -2.87 -14.44
N PHE A 232 -7.73 -1.77 -14.44
CA PHE A 232 -8.66 -1.50 -13.34
C PHE A 232 -9.78 -2.54 -13.25
N LYS A 233 -10.32 -2.98 -14.40
CA LYS A 233 -11.34 -4.06 -14.44
C LYS A 233 -10.76 -5.37 -13.91
N ILE A 234 -9.55 -5.72 -14.33
CA ILE A 234 -8.85 -6.93 -13.86
C ILE A 234 -8.62 -6.87 -12.35
N ALA A 235 -8.17 -5.72 -11.82
CA ALA A 235 -7.98 -5.51 -10.39
C ALA A 235 -9.28 -5.72 -9.60
N MET A 236 -10.40 -5.13 -10.06
CA MET A 236 -11.69 -5.27 -9.35
C MET A 236 -12.19 -6.71 -9.36
N ALA A 237 -12.15 -7.39 -10.52
CA ALA A 237 -12.56 -8.79 -10.63
C ALA A 237 -11.68 -9.73 -9.77
N THR A 238 -10.39 -9.41 -9.63
CA THR A 238 -9.46 -10.13 -8.77
C THR A 238 -9.83 -9.96 -7.30
N LEU A 239 -10.07 -8.72 -6.86
CA LEU A 239 -10.45 -8.41 -5.48
C LEU A 239 -11.81 -8.99 -5.07
N ASP A 240 -12.77 -9.11 -5.99
CA ASP A 240 -14.03 -9.79 -5.68
C ASP A 240 -13.77 -11.25 -5.25
N GLY A 241 -12.84 -11.93 -5.93
CA GLY A 241 -12.42 -13.28 -5.54
C GLY A 241 -11.59 -13.31 -4.25
N GLY A 242 -10.64 -12.38 -4.11
CA GLY A 242 -9.76 -12.30 -2.94
C GLY A 242 -10.51 -12.02 -1.63
N ARG A 243 -11.61 -11.26 -1.69
CA ARG A 243 -12.52 -11.03 -0.55
C ARG A 243 -13.07 -12.33 0.05
N ILE A 244 -13.32 -13.36 -0.76
CA ILE A 244 -13.75 -14.68 -0.26
C ILE A 244 -12.61 -15.33 0.54
N GLY A 245 -11.37 -15.23 0.05
CA GLY A 245 -10.18 -15.71 0.75
C GLY A 245 -9.97 -15.00 2.10
N ILE A 246 -10.09 -13.67 2.13
CA ILE A 246 -10.00 -12.92 3.40
C ILE A 246 -11.14 -13.24 4.36
N ALA A 247 -12.35 -13.44 3.84
CA ALA A 247 -13.47 -13.86 4.66
C ALA A 247 -13.22 -15.25 5.28
N ALA A 248 -12.69 -16.20 4.50
CA ALA A 248 -12.28 -17.52 5.00
C ALA A 248 -11.15 -17.45 6.03
N GLN A 249 -10.19 -16.55 5.82
CA GLN A 249 -9.10 -16.33 6.78
C GLN A 249 -9.61 -15.76 8.11
N ALA A 250 -10.46 -14.73 8.07
CA ALA A 250 -11.10 -14.17 9.25
C ALA A 250 -11.96 -15.20 9.99
N LEU A 251 -12.68 -16.07 9.24
CA LEU A 251 -13.42 -17.20 9.79
C LEU A 251 -12.49 -18.18 10.52
N GLY A 252 -11.36 -18.55 9.91
CA GLY A 252 -10.36 -19.43 10.53
C GLY A 252 -9.81 -18.84 11.82
N ILE A 253 -9.34 -17.59 11.81
CA ILE A 253 -8.81 -16.90 13.01
C ILE A 253 -9.84 -16.92 14.14
N ALA A 254 -11.10 -16.59 13.83
CA ALA A 254 -12.18 -16.61 14.80
C ALA A 254 -12.50 -18.02 15.33
N GLN A 255 -12.48 -19.02 14.43
CA GLN A 255 -12.72 -20.42 14.78
C GLN A 255 -11.64 -20.96 15.73
N GLY A 256 -10.36 -20.67 15.46
CA GLY A 256 -9.24 -21.08 16.31
C GLY A 256 -9.32 -20.46 17.70
N ALA A 257 -9.58 -19.14 17.76
CA ALA A 257 -9.76 -18.44 19.03
C ALA A 257 -10.94 -18.99 19.85
N TYR A 258 -12.06 -19.32 19.19
CA TYR A 258 -13.21 -19.96 19.84
C TYR A 258 -12.89 -21.35 20.39
N GLU A 259 -12.20 -22.20 19.62
CA GLU A 259 -11.81 -23.55 20.04
C GLU A 259 -10.92 -23.50 21.29
N HIS A 260 -9.91 -22.63 21.30
CA HIS A 260 -9.04 -22.41 22.46
C HIS A 260 -9.80 -21.87 23.67
N ALA A 261 -10.72 -20.92 23.48
CA ALA A 261 -11.54 -20.38 24.57
C ALA A 261 -12.49 -21.44 25.15
N LEU A 262 -13.08 -22.29 24.31
CA LEU A 262 -13.95 -23.36 24.72
C LEU A 262 -13.21 -24.43 25.54
N GLU A 263 -12.02 -24.83 25.10
CA GLU A 263 -11.16 -25.77 25.82
C GLU A 263 -10.75 -25.20 27.18
N TYR A 264 -10.17 -23.99 27.19
CA TYR A 264 -9.78 -23.33 28.43
C TYR A 264 -10.94 -23.15 29.41
N ALA A 265 -12.13 -22.81 28.91
CA ALA A 265 -13.30 -22.63 29.76
C ALA A 265 -13.76 -23.92 30.46
N LYS A 266 -13.53 -25.08 29.85
CA LYS A 266 -13.86 -26.39 30.43
C LYS A 266 -12.86 -26.82 31.50
N GLU A 267 -11.62 -26.36 31.41
CA GLU A 267 -10.54 -26.74 32.33
C GLU A 267 -10.36 -25.77 33.49
N ARG A 268 -10.46 -24.46 33.23
CA ARG A 268 -10.19 -23.43 34.23
C ARG A 268 -11.26 -23.44 35.32
N ILE A 269 -10.84 -23.65 36.57
CA ILE A 269 -11.72 -23.63 37.75
C ILE A 269 -11.72 -22.25 38.42
N GLN A 270 -12.90 -21.67 38.64
CA GLN A 270 -13.13 -20.53 39.54
C GLN A 270 -14.46 -20.71 40.27
N PHE A 271 -14.53 -20.26 41.52
CA PHE A 271 -15.70 -20.47 42.39
C PHE A 271 -16.12 -21.95 42.46
N GLY A 272 -15.14 -22.86 42.51
CA GLY A 272 -15.34 -24.30 42.72
C GLY A 272 -15.79 -25.12 41.51
N LYS A 273 -15.90 -24.53 40.30
CA LYS A 273 -16.32 -25.25 39.07
C LYS A 273 -15.64 -24.71 37.81
N PRO A 274 -15.65 -25.47 36.68
CA PRO A 274 -15.22 -24.94 35.39
C PRO A 274 -15.92 -23.63 35.05
N ILE A 275 -15.20 -22.66 34.52
CA ILE A 275 -15.77 -21.36 34.15
C ILE A 275 -16.83 -21.50 33.05
N ALA A 276 -16.79 -22.56 32.23
CA ALA A 276 -17.85 -22.90 31.27
C ALA A 276 -19.22 -23.13 31.93
N GLN A 277 -19.27 -23.46 33.23
CA GLN A 277 -20.52 -23.60 33.99
C GLN A 277 -21.01 -22.29 34.61
N GLN A 278 -20.36 -21.17 34.31
CA GLN A 278 -20.82 -19.83 34.66
C GLN A 278 -21.65 -19.30 33.48
N GLN A 279 -22.89 -18.91 33.73
CA GLN A 279 -23.85 -18.58 32.67
C GLN A 279 -23.36 -17.46 31.73
N ALA A 280 -22.68 -16.46 32.28
CA ALA A 280 -22.10 -15.37 31.46
C ALA A 280 -21.03 -15.87 30.47
N ILE A 281 -20.25 -16.91 30.84
CA ILE A 281 -19.25 -17.51 29.95
C ILE A 281 -19.91 -18.43 28.93
N SER A 282 -20.89 -19.24 29.35
CA SER A 282 -21.60 -20.11 28.40
C SER A 282 -22.40 -19.32 27.36
N PHE A 283 -22.96 -18.15 27.73
CA PHE A 283 -23.60 -17.24 26.78
C PHE A 283 -22.60 -16.69 25.75
N LYS A 284 -21.40 -16.26 26.16
CA LYS A 284 -20.34 -15.85 25.22
C LYS A 284 -19.99 -16.95 24.24
N LEU A 285 -19.79 -18.18 24.73
CA LEU A 285 -19.49 -19.33 23.87
C LEU A 285 -20.63 -19.62 22.89
N ALA A 286 -21.89 -19.50 23.31
CA ALA A 286 -23.05 -19.68 22.43
C ALA A 286 -23.14 -18.60 21.34
N ASP A 287 -22.90 -17.33 21.70
CA ASP A 287 -22.91 -16.21 20.77
C ASP A 287 -21.77 -16.32 19.75
N MET A 288 -20.56 -16.67 20.21
CA MET A 288 -19.41 -16.92 19.33
C MET A 288 -19.70 -18.04 18.34
N ALA A 289 -20.23 -19.18 18.80
CA ALA A 289 -20.59 -20.31 17.93
C ALA A 289 -21.64 -19.93 16.88
N THR A 290 -22.63 -19.12 17.26
CA THR A 290 -23.67 -18.64 16.35
C THR A 290 -23.08 -17.72 15.27
N LYS A 291 -22.24 -16.75 15.66
CA LYS A 291 -21.55 -15.85 14.72
C LYS A 291 -20.67 -16.62 13.72
N LEU A 292 -19.93 -17.63 14.20
CA LEU A 292 -19.11 -18.50 13.35
C LEU A 292 -19.96 -19.28 12.34
N ARG A 293 -21.13 -19.77 12.74
CA ARG A 293 -22.04 -20.47 11.83
C ARG A 293 -22.57 -19.53 10.74
N CYS A 294 -23.00 -18.32 11.12
CA CYS A 294 -23.47 -17.30 10.17
C CYS A 294 -22.37 -16.88 9.19
N ALA A 295 -21.16 -16.59 9.68
CA ALA A 295 -20.02 -16.23 8.84
C ALA A 295 -19.68 -17.32 7.83
N ARG A 296 -19.60 -18.58 8.27
CA ARG A 296 -19.31 -19.72 7.39
C ARG A 296 -20.31 -19.86 6.25
N PHE A 297 -21.60 -19.64 6.51
CA PHE A 297 -22.60 -19.64 5.44
C PHE A 297 -22.37 -18.55 4.40
N LEU A 298 -22.05 -17.32 4.81
CA LEU A 298 -21.77 -16.23 3.87
C LEU A 298 -20.53 -16.52 3.03
N VAL A 299 -19.44 -16.99 3.66
CA VAL A 299 -18.19 -17.32 2.96
C VAL A 299 -18.43 -18.42 1.93
N TYR A 300 -19.07 -19.52 2.34
CA TYR A 300 -19.22 -20.68 1.46
C TYR A 300 -20.25 -20.42 0.36
N SER A 301 -21.32 -19.68 0.63
CA SER A 301 -22.29 -19.28 -0.39
C SER A 301 -21.65 -18.37 -1.45
N ALA A 302 -20.79 -17.42 -1.06
CA ALA A 302 -20.07 -16.59 -2.03
C ALA A 302 -19.09 -17.43 -2.88
N ALA A 303 -18.46 -18.45 -2.29
CA ALA A 303 -17.60 -19.39 -3.00
C ALA A 303 -18.37 -20.23 -4.03
N GLU A 304 -19.56 -20.74 -3.66
CA GLU A 304 -20.44 -21.49 -4.56
C GLU A 304 -20.93 -20.63 -5.73
N LEU A 305 -21.31 -19.36 -5.50
CA LEU A 305 -21.69 -18.44 -6.57
C LEU A 305 -20.54 -18.21 -7.56
N LYS A 306 -19.31 -18.03 -7.06
CA LYS A 306 -18.12 -17.90 -7.90
C LYS A 306 -17.87 -19.16 -8.74
N GLU A 307 -17.98 -20.34 -8.13
CA GLU A 307 -17.83 -21.64 -8.82
C GLU A 307 -18.89 -21.81 -9.92
N ALA A 308 -20.13 -21.41 -9.66
CA ALA A 308 -21.23 -21.46 -10.61
C ALA A 308 -21.18 -20.38 -11.70
N HIS A 309 -20.16 -19.52 -11.70
CA HIS A 309 -20.04 -18.35 -12.58
C HIS A 309 -21.21 -17.36 -12.47
N GLU A 310 -21.90 -17.33 -11.33
CA GLU A 310 -22.93 -16.36 -11.03
C GLU A 310 -22.30 -15.05 -10.52
N PRO A 311 -22.98 -13.89 -10.65
CA PRO A 311 -22.52 -12.66 -10.01
C PRO A 311 -22.35 -12.86 -8.50
N TYR A 312 -21.16 -12.54 -7.98
CA TYR A 312 -20.82 -12.75 -6.57
C TYR A 312 -20.16 -11.51 -5.91
N GLY A 313 -20.12 -10.38 -6.61
CA GLY A 313 -19.43 -9.16 -6.14
C GLY A 313 -20.03 -8.57 -4.86
N MET A 314 -21.35 -8.62 -4.73
CA MET A 314 -22.06 -8.17 -3.52
C MET A 314 -21.89 -9.17 -2.37
N GLU A 315 -22.04 -10.46 -2.66
CA GLU A 315 -22.02 -11.57 -1.71
C GLU A 315 -20.63 -11.76 -1.11
N SER A 316 -19.58 -11.64 -1.92
CA SER A 316 -18.19 -11.62 -1.44
C SER A 316 -17.89 -10.42 -0.54
N ALA A 317 -18.43 -9.23 -0.87
CA ALA A 317 -18.28 -8.04 -0.03
C ALA A 317 -19.03 -8.20 1.31
N MET A 318 -20.25 -8.76 1.31
CA MET A 318 -21.00 -9.10 2.52
C MET A 318 -20.27 -10.11 3.38
N ALA A 319 -19.76 -11.20 2.76
CA ALA A 319 -19.01 -12.23 3.46
C ALA A 319 -17.76 -11.66 4.13
N LYS A 320 -16.96 -10.86 3.40
CA LYS A 320 -15.74 -10.25 3.92
C LYS A 320 -16.05 -9.25 5.04
N GLN A 321 -17.03 -8.37 4.84
CA GLN A 321 -17.39 -7.36 5.84
C GLN A 321 -17.91 -8.01 7.13
N TYR A 322 -18.92 -8.87 7.03
CA TYR A 322 -19.53 -9.50 8.20
C TYR A 322 -18.52 -10.37 8.95
N THR A 323 -17.78 -11.22 8.23
CA THR A 323 -16.86 -12.18 8.87
C THR A 323 -15.70 -11.47 9.55
N SER A 324 -15.16 -10.39 8.96
CA SER A 324 -14.08 -9.64 9.60
C SER A 324 -14.56 -8.80 10.79
N ASP A 325 -15.80 -8.27 10.77
CA ASP A 325 -16.40 -7.58 11.92
C ASP A 325 -16.59 -8.56 13.10
N ILE A 326 -17.24 -9.71 12.87
CA ILE A 326 -17.45 -10.70 13.94
C ILE A 326 -16.17 -11.38 14.39
N CYS A 327 -15.14 -11.44 13.54
CA CYS A 327 -13.84 -11.99 13.92
C CYS A 327 -13.26 -11.21 15.11
N LEU A 328 -13.31 -9.87 15.06
CA LEU A 328 -12.87 -9.01 16.16
C LEU A 328 -13.68 -9.22 17.44
N GLU A 329 -14.99 -9.42 17.32
CA GLU A 329 -15.84 -9.72 18.48
C GLU A 329 -15.49 -11.06 19.12
N VAL A 330 -15.32 -12.11 18.29
CA VAL A 330 -15.01 -13.47 18.74
C VAL A 330 -13.63 -13.52 19.39
N VAL A 331 -12.58 -12.96 18.77
CA VAL A 331 -11.23 -12.97 19.36
C VAL A 331 -11.17 -12.13 20.64
N ASN A 332 -11.95 -11.05 20.73
CA ASN A 332 -12.05 -10.25 21.96
C ASN A 332 -12.68 -11.05 23.10
N ASP A 333 -13.79 -11.74 22.84
CA ASP A 333 -14.43 -12.59 23.86
C ASP A 333 -13.57 -13.81 24.22
N ALA A 334 -12.86 -14.40 23.25
CA ALA A 334 -11.90 -15.48 23.51
C ALA A 334 -10.79 -15.02 24.47
N LEU A 335 -10.18 -13.87 24.21
CA LEU A 335 -9.18 -13.28 25.11
C LEU A 335 -9.78 -13.00 26.49
N GLN A 336 -10.99 -12.44 26.55
CA GLN A 336 -11.68 -12.15 27.81
C GLN A 336 -11.97 -13.40 28.65
N ILE A 337 -12.30 -14.54 28.02
CA ILE A 337 -12.51 -15.84 28.67
C ILE A 337 -11.21 -16.35 29.31
N PHE A 338 -10.07 -16.14 28.66
CA PHE A 338 -8.75 -16.45 29.24
C PHE A 338 -8.37 -15.55 30.42
N GLY A 339 -8.94 -14.34 30.49
CA GLY A 339 -8.63 -13.34 31.51
C GLY A 339 -7.17 -12.90 31.44
N GLY A 340 -6.50 -12.78 32.58
CA GLY A 340 -5.10 -12.33 32.65
C GLY A 340 -4.14 -13.18 31.80
N SER A 341 -4.36 -14.49 31.71
CA SER A 341 -3.54 -15.38 30.88
C SER A 341 -3.60 -15.00 29.41
N GLY A 342 -4.79 -14.63 28.90
CA GLY A 342 -5.02 -14.31 27.50
C GLY A 342 -4.31 -13.04 27.03
N TYR A 343 -3.80 -12.23 27.94
CA TYR A 343 -3.02 -11.03 27.63
C TYR A 343 -1.51 -11.31 27.50
N LEU A 344 -1.06 -12.52 27.84
CA LEU A 344 0.35 -12.91 27.78
C LEU A 344 0.74 -13.35 26.36
N LYS A 345 1.90 -12.88 25.90
CA LYS A 345 2.54 -13.38 24.68
C LYS A 345 2.74 -14.90 24.76
N GLY A 346 2.50 -15.57 23.64
CA GLY A 346 2.55 -17.04 23.55
C GLY A 346 1.19 -17.72 23.73
N MET A 347 0.16 -16.98 24.12
CA MET A 347 -1.21 -17.49 24.06
C MET A 347 -1.80 -17.26 22.67
N GLU A 348 -2.39 -18.31 22.10
CA GLU A 348 -2.99 -18.30 20.77
C GLU A 348 -4.05 -17.19 20.60
N VAL A 349 -4.84 -16.93 21.65
CA VAL A 349 -5.90 -15.91 21.63
C VAL A 349 -5.38 -14.47 21.51
N GLU A 350 -4.18 -14.15 22.03
CA GLU A 350 -3.61 -12.80 21.86
C GLU A 350 -3.08 -12.59 20.44
N ARG A 351 -2.46 -13.63 19.86
CA ARG A 351 -2.03 -13.61 18.45
C ARG A 351 -3.23 -13.47 17.53
N ALA A 352 -4.26 -14.29 17.73
CA ALA A 352 -5.50 -14.22 16.96
C ALA A 352 -6.16 -12.84 17.05
N TYR A 353 -6.14 -12.18 18.22
CA TYR A 353 -6.66 -10.82 18.37
C TYR A 353 -5.93 -9.81 17.48
N ARG A 354 -4.59 -9.87 17.45
CA ARG A 354 -3.78 -8.99 16.60
C ARG A 354 -3.98 -9.28 15.12
N ASP A 355 -4.06 -10.56 14.75
CA ASP A 355 -4.25 -11.01 13.38
C ASP A 355 -5.62 -10.61 12.83
N ALA A 356 -6.68 -10.71 13.63
CA ALA A 356 -8.04 -10.35 13.23
C ALA A 356 -8.17 -8.89 12.75
N LYS A 357 -7.37 -7.97 13.31
CA LYS A 357 -7.51 -6.53 13.02
C LYS A 357 -7.24 -6.19 11.55
N ILE A 358 -6.31 -6.87 10.89
CA ILE A 358 -5.99 -6.57 9.49
C ILE A 358 -7.14 -6.97 8.55
N CYS A 359 -7.95 -7.94 8.94
CA CYS A 359 -9.07 -8.45 8.14
C CYS A 359 -10.12 -7.37 7.86
N THR A 360 -10.27 -6.35 8.72
CA THR A 360 -11.20 -5.23 8.47
C THR A 360 -10.62 -4.15 7.55
N ILE A 361 -9.35 -4.26 7.16
CA ILE A 361 -8.59 -3.18 6.50
C ILE A 361 -8.24 -3.55 5.06
N TYR A 362 -7.53 -4.65 4.84
CA TYR A 362 -7.04 -4.98 3.50
C TYR A 362 -8.08 -5.63 2.60
N GLU A 363 -7.75 -5.73 1.31
CA GLU A 363 -8.65 -6.18 0.23
C GLU A 363 -9.98 -5.38 0.19
N GLY A 364 -9.87 -4.10 0.54
CA GLY A 364 -10.96 -3.17 0.73
C GLY A 364 -11.39 -3.12 2.20
N THR A 365 -11.30 -1.93 2.81
CA THR A 365 -11.75 -1.73 4.19
C THR A 365 -13.24 -2.06 4.33
N ASN A 366 -13.72 -2.30 5.54
CA ASN A 366 -15.14 -2.61 5.73
C ASN A 366 -16.07 -1.44 5.33
N GLU A 367 -15.58 -0.21 5.27
CA GLU A 367 -16.30 0.92 4.65
C GLU A 367 -16.40 0.74 3.13
N ILE A 368 -15.32 0.32 2.47
CA ILE A 368 -15.33 0.02 1.03
C ILE A 368 -16.23 -1.16 0.71
N GLN A 369 -16.24 -2.21 1.54
CA GLN A 369 -17.20 -3.30 1.36
C GLN A 369 -18.65 -2.79 1.44
N ARG A 370 -18.95 -1.90 2.40
CA ARG A 370 -20.27 -1.27 2.49
C ARG A 370 -20.58 -0.39 1.27
N VAL A 371 -19.60 0.29 0.68
CA VAL A 371 -19.77 1.01 -0.60
C VAL A 371 -20.11 0.05 -1.74
N VAL A 372 -19.42 -1.10 -1.83
CA VAL A 372 -19.71 -2.13 -2.85
C VAL A 372 -21.14 -2.67 -2.66
N ILE A 373 -21.51 -3.05 -1.45
CA ILE A 373 -22.85 -3.54 -1.12
C ILE A 373 -23.91 -2.47 -1.44
N ALA A 374 -23.71 -1.25 -0.97
CA ALA A 374 -24.61 -0.12 -1.23
C ALA A 374 -24.77 0.13 -2.73
N SER A 375 -23.70 0.04 -3.52
CA SER A 375 -23.76 0.25 -4.96
C SER A 375 -24.60 -0.82 -5.69
N HIS A 376 -24.62 -2.06 -5.21
CA HIS A 376 -25.44 -3.13 -5.78
C HIS A 376 -26.92 -2.98 -5.40
N ILE A 377 -27.22 -2.58 -4.16
CA ILE A 377 -28.61 -2.46 -3.69
C ILE A 377 -29.28 -1.14 -4.09
N ILE A 378 -28.52 -0.04 -4.18
CA ILE A 378 -29.03 1.29 -4.55
C ILE A 378 -28.95 1.50 -6.07
N GLY A 379 -27.93 0.95 -6.74
CA GLY A 379 -27.65 1.21 -8.15
C GLY A 379 -27.04 2.59 -8.39
N LYS A 380 -27.00 3.01 -9.67
CA LYS A 380 -26.46 4.33 -10.07
C LYS A 380 -27.50 5.42 -9.81
N MET A 381 -27.28 6.25 -8.80
CA MET A 381 -28.01 7.51 -8.64
C MET A 381 -27.46 8.58 -9.60
N LYS A 382 -28.32 9.49 -10.08
CA LYS A 382 -27.89 10.68 -10.84
C LYS A 382 -26.91 11.49 -9.99
N LYS A 383 -25.74 11.82 -10.55
CA LYS A 383 -24.75 12.66 -9.87
C LYS A 383 -25.12 14.12 -10.06
N ASP A 384 -25.18 14.88 -8.98
CA ASP A 384 -25.14 16.35 -9.06
C ASP A 384 -23.72 16.77 -9.45
N GLY A 385 -23.60 17.57 -10.51
CA GLY A 385 -22.34 17.98 -11.15
C GLY A 385 -21.46 18.85 -10.25
N LYS A 386 -20.70 18.24 -9.32
CA LYS A 386 -19.60 18.92 -8.63
C LYS A 386 -18.27 18.31 -9.05
N ALA A 387 -17.44 19.13 -9.70
CA ALA A 387 -16.08 18.81 -10.10
C ALA A 387 -15.24 18.31 -8.92
N LYS A 388 -14.44 17.26 -9.15
CA LYS A 388 -13.49 16.73 -8.17
C LYS A 388 -12.38 17.76 -7.92
N ARG A 389 -12.17 18.16 -6.67
CA ARG A 389 -10.99 18.91 -6.24
C ARG A 389 -9.72 18.07 -6.46
N LYS A 390 -8.74 18.60 -7.20
CA LYS A 390 -7.38 18.01 -7.33
C LYS A 390 -6.75 17.81 -5.94
N LYS A 391 -6.17 16.62 -5.68
CA LYS A 391 -5.43 16.31 -4.43
C LYS A 391 -4.18 17.20 -4.34
N THR A 392 -3.95 17.81 -3.18
CA THR A 392 -2.77 18.65 -2.90
C THR A 392 -1.66 17.84 -2.21
N SER A 393 -0.40 18.22 -2.44
CA SER A 393 0.80 17.65 -1.77
C SER A 393 0.68 17.72 -0.24
N ILE A 394 1.22 16.73 0.49
CA ILE A 394 1.18 16.66 1.97
C ILE A 394 1.84 17.89 2.60
N THR A 395 2.90 18.40 1.99
CA THR A 395 3.62 19.57 2.48
C THR A 395 3.02 20.88 1.90
N GLY A 396 2.11 20.79 0.93
CA GLY A 396 1.57 21.91 0.15
C GLY A 396 2.30 22.11 -1.18
N GLU A 397 1.98 23.19 -1.90
CA GLU A 397 2.71 23.56 -3.12
C GLU A 397 4.19 23.87 -2.79
N ARG A 398 5.10 23.47 -3.68
CA ARG A 398 6.56 23.50 -3.51
C ARG A 398 7.23 23.88 -4.82
N LYS A 399 8.43 24.46 -4.77
CA LYS A 399 9.17 24.91 -5.96
C LYS A 399 9.55 23.78 -6.93
N LYS A 400 9.79 22.56 -6.41
CA LYS A 400 10.14 21.36 -7.20
C LYS A 400 11.34 21.55 -8.15
N MET A 401 12.32 22.36 -7.76
CA MET A 401 13.55 22.55 -8.52
C MET A 401 14.52 21.40 -8.22
N ILE A 402 14.46 20.34 -9.03
CA ILE A 402 15.27 19.13 -8.84
C ILE A 402 16.44 19.13 -9.83
N PHE A 403 17.66 19.18 -9.30
CA PHE A 403 18.90 19.15 -10.08
C PHE A 403 19.26 17.71 -10.42
N ARG A 404 19.11 17.33 -11.69
CA ARG A 404 19.39 16.00 -12.23
C ARG A 404 20.63 15.96 -13.13
N ASP A 405 20.88 17.07 -13.82
CA ASP A 405 21.93 17.17 -14.85
C ASP A 405 23.16 17.92 -14.33
N GLY A 406 24.32 17.58 -14.91
CA GLY A 406 25.63 18.14 -14.56
C GLY A 406 26.40 17.29 -13.54
N THR A 407 27.62 17.71 -13.23
CA THR A 407 28.46 17.05 -12.23
C THR A 407 27.90 17.27 -10.81
N PRO A 408 28.16 16.38 -9.83
CA PRO A 408 27.78 16.56 -8.43
C PRO A 408 28.13 17.96 -7.88
N LYS A 409 29.30 18.49 -8.26
CA LYS A 409 29.78 19.82 -7.85
C LYS A 409 28.93 20.96 -8.42
N GLU A 410 28.50 20.85 -9.68
CA GLU A 410 27.61 21.83 -10.31
C GLU A 410 26.21 21.80 -9.69
N GLN A 411 25.69 20.61 -9.39
CA GLN A 411 24.38 20.45 -8.73
C GLN A 411 24.39 21.09 -7.34
N VAL A 412 25.45 20.85 -6.55
CA VAL A 412 25.64 21.47 -5.24
C VAL A 412 25.76 23.00 -5.36
N ALA A 413 26.53 23.51 -6.32
CA ALA A 413 26.67 24.94 -6.53
C ALA A 413 25.32 25.62 -6.82
N LYS A 414 24.50 25.03 -7.71
CA LYS A 414 23.14 25.50 -8.03
C LYS A 414 22.22 25.50 -6.80
N LEU A 415 22.28 24.44 -5.98
CA LEU A 415 21.51 24.36 -4.73
C LEU A 415 21.91 25.46 -3.75
N VAL A 416 23.21 25.65 -3.52
CA VAL A 416 23.71 26.68 -2.59
C VAL A 416 23.36 28.08 -3.07
N GLU A 417 23.48 28.36 -4.36
CA GLU A 417 23.06 29.63 -4.96
C GLU A 417 21.55 29.88 -4.76
N ALA A 418 20.72 28.87 -5.01
CA ALA A 418 19.27 28.98 -4.83
C ALA A 418 18.88 29.25 -3.37
N LEU A 419 19.53 28.58 -2.41
CA LEU A 419 19.30 28.81 -0.98
C LEU A 419 19.77 30.22 -0.56
N LYS A 420 20.92 30.69 -1.03
CA LYS A 420 21.37 32.07 -0.76
C LYS A 420 20.40 33.11 -1.34
N LYS A 421 19.87 32.85 -2.55
CA LYS A 421 18.85 33.70 -3.19
C LYS A 421 17.53 33.75 -2.41
N ASP A 422 17.18 32.67 -1.72
CA ASP A 422 16.03 32.62 -0.82
C ASP A 422 16.29 33.30 0.54
N GLY A 423 17.50 33.80 0.78
CA GLY A 423 17.86 34.57 1.98
C GLY A 423 18.44 33.73 3.12
N TYR A 424 18.89 32.50 2.86
CA TYR A 424 19.58 31.69 3.87
C TYR A 424 21.02 32.18 4.07
N ASP A 425 21.32 32.65 5.28
CA ASP A 425 22.66 33.02 5.71
C ASP A 425 23.35 31.85 6.41
N PHE A 426 24.40 31.32 5.78
CA PHE A 426 25.19 30.22 6.32
C PHE A 426 26.36 30.69 7.19
N SER A 427 26.59 31.98 7.41
CA SER A 427 27.63 32.47 8.34
C SER A 427 27.27 32.26 9.82
N VAL A 428 26.00 32.04 10.12
CA VAL A 428 25.45 31.74 11.45
C VAL A 428 25.04 30.28 11.58
N GLY A 429 24.98 29.75 12.81
CA GLY A 429 24.55 28.38 13.05
C GLY A 429 24.03 28.12 14.46
N ILE A 430 23.36 26.98 14.59
CA ILE A 430 22.95 26.40 15.88
C ILE A 430 23.79 25.16 16.21
N ALA A 431 23.79 24.76 17.48
CA ALA A 431 24.46 23.54 17.90
C ALA A 431 23.78 22.31 17.29
N MET A 432 24.57 21.29 16.92
CA MET A 432 24.07 20.07 16.28
C MET A 432 23.07 19.31 17.18
N ASP A 433 23.18 19.53 18.49
CA ASP A 433 22.34 18.93 19.51
C ASP A 433 21.14 19.79 19.93
N THR A 434 20.89 20.92 19.28
CA THR A 434 19.66 21.73 19.51
C THR A 434 18.41 20.84 19.34
N PRO A 435 17.42 20.91 20.24
CA PRO A 435 16.15 20.17 20.08
C PRO A 435 15.49 20.49 18.73
N ILE A 436 14.97 19.48 18.04
CA ILE A 436 14.39 19.61 16.70
C ILE A 436 13.27 20.66 16.64
N VAL A 437 12.48 20.75 17.72
CA VAL A 437 11.36 21.69 17.83
C VAL A 437 11.79 23.15 17.93
N ASP A 438 13.00 23.39 18.43
CA ASP A 438 13.59 24.73 18.63
C ASP A 438 14.57 25.10 17.51
N ALA A 439 14.92 24.14 16.65
CA ALA A 439 15.91 24.31 15.62
C ALA A 439 15.39 25.17 14.46
N GLU A 440 16.16 26.19 14.07
CA GLU A 440 15.89 26.95 12.84
C GLU A 440 16.12 26.08 11.59
N ARG A 441 17.14 25.20 11.64
CA ARG A 441 17.58 24.36 10.52
C ARG A 441 17.89 22.96 11.00
N VAL A 442 17.44 21.96 10.25
CA VAL A 442 17.72 20.55 10.54
C VAL A 442 18.22 19.87 9.28
N ILE A 443 19.32 19.12 9.41
CA ILE A 443 19.73 18.11 8.43
C ILE A 443 19.41 16.73 9.02
N SER A 444 18.71 15.91 8.25
CA SER A 444 18.25 14.60 8.72
C SER A 444 18.74 13.46 7.86
N ALA A 445 19.25 12.42 8.52
CA ALA A 445 19.72 11.19 7.88
C ALA A 445 18.59 10.15 7.72
N GLY A 446 18.48 9.59 6.53
CA GLY A 446 17.62 8.44 6.20
C GLY A 446 18.40 7.15 6.06
N LYS A 447 17.71 6.02 5.83
CA LYS A 447 18.35 4.72 5.59
C LYS A 447 19.34 4.75 4.44
N GLY A 448 19.16 5.64 3.46
CA GLY A 448 20.09 5.80 2.33
C GLY A 448 21.52 6.16 2.73
N ILE A 449 21.77 6.60 3.98
CA ILE A 449 23.12 6.86 4.48
C ILE A 449 23.96 5.57 4.64
N GLY A 450 23.33 4.39 4.73
CA GLY A 450 24.02 3.12 4.86
C GLY A 450 24.64 2.90 6.25
N ALA A 451 25.94 2.61 6.29
CA ALA A 451 26.67 2.25 7.50
C ALA A 451 26.79 3.41 8.51
N LYS A 452 27.00 3.11 9.80
CA LYS A 452 27.02 4.11 10.87
C LYS A 452 28.13 5.12 10.70
N GLU A 453 29.26 4.70 10.15
CA GLU A 453 30.46 5.51 9.93
C GLU A 453 30.17 6.70 9.01
N ASN A 454 29.22 6.54 8.09
CA ASN A 454 28.79 7.59 7.14
C ASN A 454 28.02 8.72 7.82
N MET A 455 27.58 8.57 9.08
CA MET A 455 26.99 9.67 9.86
C MET A 455 27.95 10.84 10.04
N LYS A 456 29.27 10.60 9.97
CA LYS A 456 30.27 11.68 9.98
C LYS A 456 30.05 12.70 8.86
N LEU A 457 29.59 12.26 7.68
CA LEU A 457 29.26 13.15 6.57
C LEU A 457 28.07 14.07 6.90
N ILE A 458 27.10 13.53 7.64
CA ILE A 458 25.95 14.31 8.13
C ILE A 458 26.39 15.31 9.21
N GLU A 459 27.31 14.91 10.11
CA GLU A 459 27.87 15.79 11.13
C GLU A 459 28.68 16.95 10.52
N GLU A 460 29.52 16.66 9.52
CA GLU A 460 30.29 17.67 8.78
C GLU A 460 29.37 18.62 8.02
N ALA A 461 28.39 18.09 7.28
CA ALA A 461 27.39 18.90 6.60
C ALA A 461 26.52 19.71 7.59
N ALA A 462 26.16 19.16 8.75
CA ALA A 462 25.42 19.86 9.81
C ALA A 462 26.24 21.04 10.34
N LYS A 463 27.54 20.82 10.56
CA LYS A 463 28.47 21.86 10.98
C LYS A 463 28.56 22.98 9.94
N SER A 464 28.70 22.67 8.65
CA SER A 464 28.73 23.66 7.57
C SER A 464 27.37 24.31 7.27
N LEU A 465 26.25 23.65 7.55
CA LEU A 465 24.90 24.24 7.44
C LEU A 465 24.55 25.13 8.63
N GLY A 466 25.20 24.90 9.77
CA GLY A 466 24.81 25.47 11.06
C GLY A 466 23.47 24.91 11.52
N ALA A 467 23.27 23.61 11.40
CA ALA A 467 21.99 22.93 11.61
C ALA A 467 22.04 21.87 12.72
N ALA A 468 20.88 21.60 13.32
CA ALA A 468 20.70 20.45 14.20
C ALA A 468 20.66 19.14 13.39
N ILE A 469 21.13 18.05 14.00
CA ILE A 469 21.04 16.72 13.41
C ILE A 469 19.69 16.10 13.78
N GLY A 470 18.97 15.64 12.77
CA GLY A 470 17.78 14.81 12.89
C GLY A 470 17.94 13.48 12.16
N SER A 471 16.88 12.67 12.16
CA SER A 471 16.86 11.42 11.39
C SER A 471 15.46 10.96 11.02
N SER A 472 15.40 9.98 10.12
CA SER A 472 14.22 9.14 9.95
C SER A 472 14.03 8.16 11.13
N ARG A 473 12.82 7.59 11.25
CA ARG A 473 12.48 6.61 12.30
C ARG A 473 13.45 5.42 12.31
N PRO A 474 13.74 4.77 11.17
CA PRO A 474 14.58 3.57 11.21
C PRO A 474 16.03 3.87 11.61
N VAL A 475 16.54 5.05 11.30
CA VAL A 475 17.90 5.45 11.70
C VAL A 475 18.03 5.62 13.22
N ALA A 476 16.99 6.13 13.89
CA ALA A 476 16.99 6.29 15.35
C ALA A 476 16.58 5.01 16.10
N GLU A 477 15.52 4.33 15.66
CA GLU A 477 14.90 3.23 16.40
C GLU A 477 15.52 1.87 16.08
N THR A 478 15.72 1.58 14.80
CA THR A 478 16.24 0.29 14.34
C THR A 478 17.76 0.28 14.36
N LEU A 479 18.39 1.24 13.67
CA LEU A 479 19.85 1.33 13.51
C LEU A 479 20.54 1.94 14.73
N LYS A 480 19.82 2.74 15.53
CA LYS A 480 20.34 3.41 16.74
C LYS A 480 21.59 4.26 16.47
N TYR A 481 21.62 4.93 15.32
CA TYR A 481 22.72 5.82 14.97
C TYR A 481 22.65 7.14 15.74
N VAL A 482 21.45 7.61 16.01
CA VAL A 482 21.16 8.80 16.83
C VAL A 482 20.10 8.47 17.90
N PRO A 483 20.00 9.26 18.97
CA PRO A 483 18.97 9.06 19.99
C PRO A 483 17.54 9.23 19.44
N LEU A 484 16.56 8.58 20.06
CA LEU A 484 15.15 8.60 19.63
C LEU A 484 14.54 10.01 19.56
N ASN A 485 15.02 10.96 20.35
CA ASN A 485 14.57 12.35 20.31
C ASN A 485 15.05 13.13 19.06
N ARG A 486 15.85 12.52 18.18
CA ARG A 486 16.28 13.09 16.89
C ARG A 486 15.39 12.67 15.72
N TYR A 487 14.54 11.67 15.91
CA TYR A 487 13.63 11.20 14.88
C TYR A 487 12.59 12.27 14.54
N VAL A 488 12.52 12.66 13.26
CA VAL A 488 11.51 13.58 12.72
C VAL A 488 10.40 12.83 11.99
N GLY A 489 9.15 13.06 12.37
CA GLY A 489 7.99 12.41 11.76
C GLY A 489 6.71 12.51 12.59
N MET A 490 5.62 11.91 12.10
CA MET A 490 4.29 11.97 12.69
C MET A 490 4.24 11.48 14.14
N SER A 491 4.98 10.41 14.46
CA SER A 491 5.14 9.85 15.81
C SER A 491 6.45 10.26 16.48
N GLY A 492 7.24 11.13 15.84
CA GLY A 492 8.50 11.66 16.34
C GLY A 492 8.41 13.16 16.63
N GLN A 493 9.54 13.85 16.50
CA GLN A 493 9.60 15.30 16.57
C GLN A 493 8.98 15.93 15.32
N LYS A 494 8.30 17.07 15.50
CA LYS A 494 7.81 17.89 14.39
C LYS A 494 8.79 19.03 14.16
N PHE A 495 9.15 19.26 12.91
CA PHE A 495 10.00 20.38 12.52
C PHE A 495 9.16 21.46 11.85
N SER A 496 9.21 22.66 12.42
CA SER A 496 8.54 23.87 11.92
C SER A 496 9.53 25.00 11.65
N GLY A 497 10.84 24.72 11.61
CA GLY A 497 11.88 25.71 11.30
C GLY A 497 11.92 26.12 9.82
N ASN A 498 12.97 26.85 9.45
CA ASN A 498 13.10 27.46 8.13
C ASN A 498 13.67 26.49 7.09
N LEU A 499 14.69 25.70 7.43
CA LEU A 499 15.38 24.83 6.46
C LEU A 499 15.41 23.38 6.93
N TYR A 500 14.80 22.50 6.15
CA TYR A 500 14.89 21.05 6.37
C TYR A 500 15.68 20.41 5.23
N VAL A 501 16.80 19.75 5.52
CA VAL A 501 17.61 19.01 4.55
C VAL A 501 17.46 17.51 4.80
N ALA A 502 16.82 16.80 3.87
CA ALA A 502 16.54 15.38 3.94
C ALA A 502 17.57 14.58 3.13
N CYS A 503 18.46 13.85 3.79
CA CYS A 503 19.55 13.12 3.15
C CYS A 503 19.28 11.61 3.19
N GLY A 504 19.02 10.98 2.04
CA GLY A 504 18.75 9.54 1.95
C GLY A 504 17.41 9.12 2.55
N ILE A 505 16.47 10.05 2.66
CA ILE A 505 15.11 9.82 3.16
C ILE A 505 14.17 9.63 1.97
N SER A 506 13.42 8.54 1.93
CA SER A 506 12.49 8.24 0.83
C SER A 506 11.31 9.23 0.77
N GLY A 507 10.84 9.70 1.93
CA GLY A 507 9.68 10.58 2.03
C GLY A 507 8.37 9.86 2.35
N ALA A 508 8.42 8.78 3.14
CA ALA A 508 7.22 8.14 3.67
C ALA A 508 6.26 9.16 4.30
N GLY A 509 4.94 9.00 4.10
CA GLY A 509 3.93 9.98 4.51
C GLY A 509 3.98 10.36 5.99
N GLN A 510 4.38 9.44 6.87
CA GLN A 510 4.60 9.73 8.29
C GLN A 510 5.73 10.73 8.51
N HIS A 511 6.83 10.64 7.76
CA HIS A 511 7.93 11.60 7.84
C HIS A 511 7.51 12.97 7.30
N LEU A 512 6.85 13.01 6.13
CA LEU A 512 6.35 14.24 5.50
C LEU A 512 5.42 15.04 6.42
N LYS A 513 4.54 14.35 7.16
CA LYS A 513 3.67 14.99 8.16
C LYS A 513 4.43 15.64 9.31
N GLY A 514 5.64 15.18 9.61
CA GLY A 514 6.53 15.78 10.62
C GLY A 514 7.21 17.06 10.16
N ILE A 515 7.36 17.27 8.85
CA ILE A 515 8.03 18.44 8.24
C ILE A 515 7.07 19.32 7.45
N LYS A 516 5.75 19.09 7.56
CA LYS A 516 4.72 19.77 6.78
C LYS A 516 4.77 21.30 6.92
N ASP A 517 5.28 21.80 8.06
CA ASP A 517 5.34 23.22 8.43
C ASP A 517 6.74 23.83 8.21
N ALA A 518 7.70 23.06 7.66
CA ALA A 518 8.99 23.57 7.21
C ALA A 518 8.78 24.67 6.15
N THR A 519 9.62 25.71 6.16
CA THR A 519 9.55 26.77 5.14
C THR A 519 10.11 26.28 3.82
N THR A 520 11.32 25.72 3.84
CA THR A 520 12.00 25.16 2.68
C THR A 520 12.43 23.73 2.98
N ILE A 521 12.16 22.83 2.05
CA ILE A 521 12.59 21.42 2.11
C ILE A 521 13.58 21.16 0.98
N VAL A 522 14.77 20.69 1.34
CA VAL A 522 15.80 20.21 0.42
C VAL A 522 15.87 18.70 0.52
N ALA A 523 15.85 18.00 -0.61
CA ALA A 523 15.98 16.54 -0.66
C ALA A 523 17.23 16.10 -1.42
N ILE A 524 18.04 15.22 -0.83
CA ILE A 524 19.20 14.60 -1.49
C ILE A 524 18.99 13.09 -1.43
N ASN A 525 18.84 12.46 -2.60
CA ASN A 525 18.55 11.03 -2.69
C ASN A 525 19.10 10.45 -3.99
N ASN A 526 19.62 9.23 -3.97
CA ASN A 526 20.09 8.55 -5.17
C ASN A 526 18.92 7.99 -6.01
N ASN A 527 17.75 7.77 -5.42
CA ASN A 527 16.56 7.33 -6.12
C ASN A 527 15.78 8.55 -6.68
N PRO A 528 15.78 8.79 -8.01
CA PRO A 528 15.09 9.95 -8.63
C PRO A 528 13.58 9.97 -8.38
N ASN A 529 12.99 8.82 -8.07
CA ASN A 529 11.56 8.62 -7.86
C ASN A 529 11.17 8.69 -6.38
N ALA A 530 12.10 9.00 -5.47
CA ALA A 530 11.82 9.11 -4.05
C ALA A 530 10.67 10.12 -3.77
N PRO A 531 9.59 9.72 -3.06
CA PRO A 531 8.44 10.59 -2.76
C PRO A 531 8.78 11.96 -2.14
N ILE A 532 9.93 12.07 -1.46
CA ILE A 532 10.43 13.31 -0.89
C ILE A 532 10.57 14.42 -1.95
N PHE A 533 10.95 14.11 -3.20
CA PHE A 533 11.14 15.11 -4.25
C PHE A 533 9.84 15.81 -4.65
N LYS A 534 8.69 15.10 -4.61
CA LYS A 534 7.37 15.69 -4.85
C LYS A 534 6.96 16.69 -3.76
N ASN A 535 7.61 16.63 -2.60
CA ASN A 535 7.29 17.39 -1.39
C ASN A 535 8.42 18.37 -1.01
N ALA A 536 9.44 18.52 -1.86
CA ALA A 536 10.61 19.36 -1.65
C ALA A 536 10.60 20.59 -2.56
N ASP A 537 11.19 21.68 -2.08
CA ASP A 537 11.42 22.90 -2.86
C ASP A 537 12.62 22.73 -3.78
N TYR A 538 13.68 22.14 -3.25
CA TYR A 538 14.91 21.85 -3.98
C TYR A 538 15.29 20.38 -3.80
N GLY A 539 16.01 19.82 -4.77
CA GLY A 539 16.65 18.54 -4.52
C GLY A 539 17.77 18.20 -5.48
N ILE A 540 18.58 17.25 -5.08
CA ILE A 540 19.67 16.68 -5.87
C ILE A 540 19.42 15.18 -5.98
N VAL A 541 19.44 14.68 -7.22
CA VAL A 541 19.48 13.24 -7.48
C VAL A 541 20.95 12.83 -7.62
N GLY A 542 21.49 12.11 -6.65
CA GLY A 542 22.90 11.73 -6.64
C GLY A 542 23.32 10.91 -5.43
N ASP A 543 24.55 10.39 -5.44
CA ASP A 543 25.11 9.65 -4.32
C ASP A 543 25.38 10.58 -3.14
N LEU A 544 24.88 10.20 -1.95
CA LEU A 544 25.08 10.91 -0.70
C LEU A 544 26.57 11.02 -0.34
N MET A 545 27.36 10.00 -0.68
CA MET A 545 28.80 9.96 -0.35
C MET A 545 29.60 10.98 -1.16
N GLU A 546 29.09 11.40 -2.31
CA GLU A 546 29.71 12.44 -3.15
C GLU A 546 29.12 13.83 -2.85
N ILE A 547 27.80 13.91 -2.69
CA ILE A 547 27.09 15.18 -2.53
C ILE A 547 27.33 15.81 -1.15
N LEU A 548 27.35 15.04 -0.06
CA LEU A 548 27.48 15.60 1.28
C LEU A 548 28.83 16.29 1.53
N PRO A 549 29.99 15.72 1.15
CA PRO A 549 31.27 16.42 1.26
C PRO A 549 31.31 17.72 0.45
N LEU A 550 30.83 17.69 -0.80
CA LEU A 550 30.79 18.85 -1.67
C LEU A 550 29.87 19.95 -1.11
N LEU A 551 28.74 19.56 -0.53
CA LEU A 551 27.81 20.48 0.13
C LEU A 551 28.45 21.10 1.38
N ALA A 552 29.18 20.31 2.18
CA ALA A 552 29.88 20.79 3.35
C ALA A 552 30.98 21.80 2.98
N GLU A 553 31.75 21.53 1.91
CA GLU A 553 32.78 22.43 1.38
C GLU A 553 32.16 23.74 0.84
N ALA A 554 31.11 23.65 0.03
CA ALA A 554 30.47 24.81 -0.59
C ALA A 554 29.78 25.76 0.41
N LEU A 555 29.46 25.26 1.61
CA LEU A 555 28.81 26.00 2.70
C LEU A 555 29.76 26.35 3.86
N ASP A 556 31.03 25.96 3.78
CA ASP A 556 32.01 26.29 4.81
C ASP A 556 32.35 27.79 4.75
N THR A 557 31.92 28.51 5.77
CA THR A 557 32.20 29.93 5.97
C THR A 557 33.22 30.15 7.09
N GLY A 558 33.89 29.10 7.57
CA GLY A 558 34.70 29.12 8.77
C GLY A 558 33.88 29.02 10.06
N VAL A 559 34.38 29.59 11.16
CA VAL A 559 33.71 29.55 12.47
C VAL A 559 32.39 30.32 12.41
N LYS A 560 31.28 29.60 12.62
CA LYS A 560 29.93 30.18 12.59
C LYS A 560 29.64 31.01 13.83
N GLN A 561 28.99 32.15 13.64
CA GLN A 561 28.45 32.95 14.74
C GLN A 561 27.17 32.31 15.29
N PRO A 562 26.84 32.51 16.58
CA PRO A 562 25.56 32.05 17.13
C PRO A 562 24.38 32.62 16.35
N ALA A 563 23.46 31.76 15.92
CA ALA A 563 22.26 32.19 15.22
C ALA A 563 21.39 33.10 16.10
N PRO A 564 20.81 34.19 15.55
CA PRO A 564 19.82 34.99 16.26
C PRO A 564 18.57 34.16 16.58
N PRO A 565 17.68 34.62 17.49
CA PRO A 565 16.42 33.94 17.76
C PRO A 565 15.64 33.67 16.46
N MET A 566 15.10 32.45 16.33
CA MET A 566 14.44 31.99 15.11
C MET A 566 13.32 32.95 14.68
N LYS A 567 13.51 33.61 13.53
CA LYS A 567 12.45 34.35 12.83
C LYS A 567 11.94 33.50 11.68
N LYS A 568 10.66 33.13 11.73
CA LYS A 568 10.04 32.29 10.69
C LYS A 568 10.02 33.03 9.35
N MET A 569 10.67 32.45 8.35
CA MET A 569 10.66 32.95 6.97
C MET A 569 9.29 32.67 6.33
N LYS A 570 8.80 33.61 5.50
CA LYS A 570 7.62 33.37 4.67
C LYS A 570 7.94 32.31 3.63
N ARG A 571 6.99 31.41 3.36
CA ARG A 571 7.13 30.48 2.24
C ARG A 571 7.24 31.26 0.94
N PRO A 572 8.16 30.88 0.03
CA PRO A 572 8.27 31.52 -1.27
C PRO A 572 6.93 31.47 -2.01
N PHE A 573 6.50 32.61 -2.55
CA PHE A 573 5.29 32.70 -3.36
C PHE A 573 5.57 32.10 -4.73
N ILE A 574 4.87 31.02 -5.09
CA ILE A 574 4.93 30.45 -6.44
C ILE A 574 3.90 31.20 -7.28
N LYS A 575 4.38 32.03 -8.21
CA LYS A 575 3.51 32.74 -9.14
C LYS A 575 2.91 31.69 -10.08
N LYS A 576 1.60 31.44 -10.01
CA LYS A 576 0.90 30.73 -11.08
C LYS A 576 0.91 31.68 -12.28
N GLU A 577 1.60 31.28 -13.34
CA GLU A 577 1.34 31.89 -14.64
C GLU A 577 -0.11 31.52 -14.99
N GLY A 578 -0.93 32.53 -15.25
CA GLY A 578 -2.26 32.28 -15.80
C GLY A 578 -2.12 31.59 -17.15
N PRO A 579 -3.14 30.82 -17.59
CA PRO A 579 -3.13 30.26 -18.93
C PRO A 579 -2.83 31.36 -19.96
N SER A 580 -1.98 31.08 -20.94
CA SER A 580 -1.61 32.04 -22.01
C SER A 580 -2.73 32.26 -23.04
N TYR A 581 -3.92 31.76 -22.76
CA TYR A 581 -5.07 31.73 -23.64
C TYR A 581 -6.30 32.31 -22.95
N LYS A 582 -7.20 32.88 -23.77
CA LYS A 582 -8.49 33.43 -23.32
C LYS A 582 -9.37 32.32 -22.77
N ARG A 583 -10.04 32.58 -21.66
CA ARG A 583 -10.92 31.60 -20.99
C ARG A 583 -12.36 31.91 -21.36
N TYR A 584 -13.16 30.87 -21.52
CA TYR A 584 -14.56 31.00 -21.94
C TYR A 584 -15.46 30.25 -20.97
N ILE A 585 -16.47 30.93 -20.43
CA ILE A 585 -17.44 30.36 -19.50
C ILE A 585 -18.84 30.35 -20.12
N CYS A 586 -19.52 29.20 -20.03
CA CYS A 586 -20.92 29.07 -20.38
C CYS A 586 -21.79 29.94 -19.46
N SER A 587 -22.57 30.83 -20.05
CA SER A 587 -23.47 31.75 -19.33
C SER A 587 -24.62 31.03 -18.61
N GLY A 588 -24.98 29.83 -19.06
CA GLY A 588 -26.07 29.03 -18.49
C GLY A 588 -25.69 28.30 -17.20
N CYS A 589 -24.56 27.58 -17.19
CA CYS A 589 -24.18 26.71 -16.07
C CYS A 589 -22.83 27.05 -15.42
N GLY A 590 -22.08 28.00 -15.97
CA GLY A 590 -20.75 28.37 -15.46
C GLY A 590 -19.63 27.40 -15.86
N TYR A 591 -19.88 26.47 -16.79
CA TYR A 591 -18.85 25.57 -17.32
C TYR A 591 -17.75 26.37 -18.02
N GLU A 592 -16.50 26.19 -17.60
CA GLU A 592 -15.32 26.80 -18.24
C GLU A 592 -14.73 25.82 -19.25
N TYR A 593 -14.61 26.24 -20.51
CA TYR A 593 -13.96 25.43 -21.54
C TYR A 593 -12.45 25.43 -21.32
N ASP A 594 -11.87 24.24 -21.13
CA ASP A 594 -10.45 24.04 -20.96
C ASP A 594 -9.81 23.54 -22.27
N MET A 595 -9.09 24.45 -22.94
CA MET A 595 -8.39 24.16 -24.20
C MET A 595 -7.37 23.02 -24.04
N GLU A 596 -6.74 22.85 -22.87
CA GLU A 596 -5.78 21.77 -22.66
C GLU A 596 -6.43 20.38 -22.63
N ILE A 597 -7.74 20.31 -22.39
CA ILE A 597 -8.51 19.07 -22.29
C ILE A 597 -9.34 18.83 -23.55
N GLY A 598 -9.89 19.89 -24.16
CA GLY A 598 -10.86 19.78 -25.25
C GLY A 598 -12.24 19.31 -24.74
N ASP A 599 -13.00 18.64 -25.60
CA ASP A 599 -14.24 17.96 -25.25
C ASP A 599 -14.31 16.57 -25.92
N PRO A 600 -13.72 15.54 -25.27
CA PRO A 600 -13.65 14.20 -25.82
C PRO A 600 -15.01 13.52 -26.01
N ALA A 601 -16.06 13.98 -25.34
CA ALA A 601 -17.41 13.44 -25.52
C ALA A 601 -18.03 13.87 -26.85
N SER A 602 -17.54 14.97 -27.40
CA SER A 602 -17.97 15.57 -28.67
C SER A 602 -16.87 15.49 -29.75
N ASP A 603 -15.91 14.56 -29.61
CA ASP A 603 -14.76 14.38 -30.51
C ASP A 603 -13.91 15.65 -30.72
N VAL A 604 -13.86 16.56 -29.73
CA VAL A 604 -13.00 17.74 -29.75
C VAL A 604 -11.66 17.41 -29.08
N PRO A 605 -10.53 17.40 -29.81
CA PRO A 605 -9.22 17.07 -29.24
C PRO A 605 -8.70 18.13 -28.27
N ALA A 606 -7.87 17.69 -27.33
CA ALA A 606 -7.03 18.57 -26.51
C ALA A 606 -6.19 19.51 -27.40
N GLY A 607 -6.06 20.77 -26.99
CA GLY A 607 -5.39 21.85 -27.72
C GLY A 607 -6.30 22.62 -28.70
N THR A 608 -7.58 22.27 -28.81
CA THR A 608 -8.53 22.99 -29.68
C THR A 608 -8.93 24.31 -29.04
N ALA A 609 -8.54 25.43 -29.64
CA ALA A 609 -8.93 26.75 -29.16
C ALA A 609 -10.46 26.94 -29.26
N PHE A 610 -11.05 27.72 -28.35
CA PHE A 610 -12.52 27.88 -28.25
C PHE A 610 -13.14 28.41 -29.55
N ASP A 611 -12.44 29.32 -30.24
CA ASP A 611 -12.84 29.85 -31.55
C ASP A 611 -12.90 28.77 -32.63
N LYS A 612 -12.09 27.71 -32.51
CA LYS A 612 -12.00 26.58 -33.45
C LYS A 612 -12.94 25.41 -33.14
N LEU A 613 -13.76 25.51 -32.10
CA LEU A 613 -14.81 24.52 -31.85
C LEU A 613 -15.83 24.51 -33.01
N PRO A 614 -16.41 23.35 -33.37
CA PRO A 614 -17.51 23.28 -34.32
C PRO A 614 -18.65 24.25 -33.96
N GLU A 615 -19.40 24.75 -34.95
CA GLU A 615 -20.55 25.66 -34.69
C GLU A 615 -21.66 24.94 -33.93
N GLU A 616 -21.86 23.66 -34.23
CA GLU A 616 -22.79 22.74 -33.58
C GLU A 616 -22.30 22.21 -32.22
N TRP A 617 -21.13 22.63 -31.75
CA TRP A 617 -20.64 22.24 -30.43
C TRP A 617 -21.48 22.91 -29.33
N ILE A 618 -21.90 22.11 -28.36
CA ILE A 618 -22.72 22.55 -27.23
C ILE A 618 -21.99 22.34 -25.92
N CYS A 619 -22.34 23.14 -24.91
CA CYS A 619 -21.83 23.00 -23.56
C CYS A 619 -22.06 21.57 -23.04
N PRO A 620 -21.00 20.83 -22.65
CA PRO A 620 -21.13 19.43 -22.24
C PRO A 620 -21.89 19.26 -20.93
N GLU A 621 -22.04 20.33 -20.14
CA GLU A 621 -22.76 20.29 -18.86
C GLU A 621 -24.26 20.61 -18.98
N CYS A 622 -24.66 21.54 -19.85
CA CYS A 622 -26.05 22.01 -19.92
C CYS A 622 -26.66 22.05 -21.32
N GLY A 623 -25.89 21.72 -22.36
CA GLY A 623 -26.36 21.69 -23.76
C GLY A 623 -26.60 23.06 -24.39
N GLU A 624 -26.15 24.14 -23.75
CA GLU A 624 -26.20 25.49 -24.32
C GLU A 624 -25.29 25.63 -25.54
N GLU A 625 -25.73 26.42 -26.51
CA GLU A 625 -24.96 26.66 -27.74
C GLU A 625 -23.65 27.41 -27.45
N LYS A 626 -22.65 27.19 -28.30
CA LYS A 626 -21.32 27.85 -28.22
C LYS A 626 -21.42 29.37 -28.10
N GLU A 627 -22.44 29.98 -28.70
CA GLU A 627 -22.71 31.42 -28.67
C GLU A 627 -23.00 31.96 -27.27
N ASN A 628 -23.47 31.10 -26.36
CA ASN A 628 -23.79 31.47 -24.97
C ASN A 628 -22.57 31.39 -24.04
N PHE A 629 -21.36 31.29 -24.56
CA PHE A 629 -20.12 31.42 -23.77
C PHE A 629 -19.60 32.85 -23.78
N ILE A 630 -19.22 33.33 -22.60
CA ILE A 630 -18.59 34.64 -22.41
C ILE A 630 -17.09 34.47 -22.20
N GLU A 631 -16.30 35.32 -22.87
CA GLU A 631 -14.87 35.44 -22.63
C GLU A 631 -14.64 36.08 -21.26
N ILE A 632 -13.72 35.52 -20.48
CA ILE A 632 -13.30 36.06 -19.18
C ILE A 632 -11.78 36.26 -19.14
N GLU A 633 -11.37 37.34 -18.46
CA GLU A 633 -9.96 37.64 -18.22
C GLU A 633 -9.28 36.66 -17.24
#